data_AF-A0A6A5X140-F1
#
_entry.id   AF-A0A6A5X140-F1
#
_cell.length_a   1.000
_cell.length_b   1.000
_cell.length_c   1.000
_cell.angle_alpha   90.00
_cell.angle_beta   90.00
_cell.angle_gamma   90.00
#
_symmetry.space_group_name_H-M   'P 1'
#
loop_
_entity.id
_entity.type
_entity.pdbx_description
1 polymer ?
#
loop_
_entity_poly.entity_id
_entity_poly.type
_entity_poly.pdbx_seq_one_letter_code
_entity_poly.pdbx_strand_id
1 'polypeptide(L)'
;MSKQLLMSEHYKAYKALGCAPFGVDTFTENADGLIEVQLGEIYCRVKVGNELCGNVLQSRGALVNHIKKHHEEVGVQAAEATGNPKMSKINDARRWYSDIMQTHDGIASARASQHNPNIPPPPPPTPRRRSSKKTTQHVTIAIPTGSNRFEIPTFTRSNKKRGEQSGDVCIVLSYSQSVNNMFRSTTKKHLE
;
A
#
# COMPACT_ATOMS: atom_id res chain seq x y z
N MET A 1 -13.05 -8.06 -2.49
CA MET A 1 -11.98 -8.49 -3.42
C MET A 1 -11.92 -10.01 -3.41
N SER A 2 -11.90 -10.67 -4.58
CA SER A 2 -11.86 -12.13 -4.67
C SER A 2 -10.50 -12.67 -4.23
N LYS A 3 -10.49 -13.72 -3.39
CA LYS A 3 -9.27 -14.44 -2.98
C LYS A 3 -8.46 -14.91 -4.19
N GLN A 4 -9.14 -15.29 -5.27
CA GLN A 4 -8.49 -15.81 -6.47
C GLN A 4 -7.64 -14.77 -7.20
N LEU A 5 -8.06 -13.50 -7.21
CA LEU A 5 -7.29 -12.42 -7.82
C LEU A 5 -6.06 -12.08 -6.94
N LEU A 6 -6.24 -12.08 -5.62
CA LEU A 6 -5.17 -11.84 -4.65
C LEU A 6 -4.04 -12.87 -4.72
N MET A 7 -4.35 -14.09 -5.16
CA MET A 7 -3.36 -15.16 -5.35
C MET A 7 -2.63 -15.10 -6.69
N SER A 8 -3.05 -14.24 -7.64
CA SER A 8 -2.38 -14.10 -8.93
C SER A 8 -1.05 -13.37 -8.78
N GLU A 9 0.03 -13.95 -9.32
CA GLU A 9 1.36 -13.35 -9.31
C GLU A 9 1.41 -12.00 -10.03
N HIS A 10 0.76 -11.87 -11.19
CA HIS A 10 0.69 -10.60 -11.93
C HIS A 10 0.01 -9.48 -11.12
N TYR A 11 -1.06 -9.81 -10.39
CA TYR A 11 -1.72 -8.83 -9.53
C TYR A 11 -0.86 -8.44 -8.31
N LYS A 12 -0.08 -9.37 -7.76
CA LYS A 12 0.88 -9.07 -6.68
C LYS A 12 1.99 -8.14 -7.17
N ALA A 13 2.55 -8.43 -8.34
CA ALA A 13 3.58 -7.60 -8.98
C ALA A 13 3.04 -6.20 -9.27
N TYR A 14 1.83 -6.13 -9.86
CA TYR A 14 1.13 -4.87 -10.12
C TYR A 14 1.00 -4.01 -8.86
N LYS A 15 0.54 -4.59 -7.75
CA LYS A 15 0.39 -3.88 -6.48
C LYS A 15 1.73 -3.41 -5.88
N ALA A 16 2.84 -4.04 -6.25
CA ALA A 16 4.17 -3.71 -5.75
C ALA A 16 4.87 -2.57 -6.51
N LEU A 17 4.35 -2.12 -7.67
CA LEU A 17 5.01 -1.14 -8.54
C LEU A 17 5.21 0.23 -7.89
N GLY A 18 4.47 0.58 -6.83
CA GLY A 18 4.58 1.87 -6.13
C GLY A 18 4.20 3.11 -6.96
N CYS A 19 4.07 2.97 -8.27
CA CYS A 19 3.66 3.97 -9.25
C CYS A 19 2.80 3.33 -10.35
N ALA A 20 2.10 4.14 -11.14
CA ALA A 20 1.32 3.64 -12.26
C ALA A 20 2.24 2.94 -13.28
N PRO A 21 1.83 1.79 -13.86
CA PRO A 21 2.68 1.07 -14.78
C PRO A 21 2.92 1.85 -16.07
N PHE A 22 4.13 1.72 -16.62
CA PHE A 22 4.51 2.30 -17.90
C PHE A 22 3.70 1.71 -19.05
N GLY A 23 3.37 2.57 -20.02
CA GLY A 23 2.68 2.16 -21.25
C GLY A 23 1.21 1.79 -21.07
N VAL A 24 0.62 2.10 -19.91
CA VAL A 24 -0.79 1.83 -19.69
C VAL A 24 -1.63 2.97 -20.25
N ASP A 25 -2.61 2.61 -21.06
CA ASP A 25 -3.59 3.54 -21.62
C ASP A 25 -4.51 4.15 -20.57
N THR A 26 -5.24 5.19 -20.95
CA THR A 26 -6.35 5.72 -20.16
C THR A 26 -7.46 4.68 -20.00
N PHE A 27 -8.44 4.98 -19.14
CA PHE A 27 -9.58 4.09 -18.98
C PHE A 27 -10.37 3.94 -20.29
N THR A 28 -10.95 2.75 -20.48
CA THR A 28 -11.92 2.50 -21.54
C THR A 28 -13.26 3.10 -21.11
N GLU A 29 -13.85 3.88 -22.00
CA GLU A 29 -15.21 4.42 -21.84
C GLU A 29 -16.24 3.39 -22.31
N ASN A 30 -17.26 3.18 -21.51
CA ASN A 30 -18.42 2.36 -21.87
C ASN A 30 -19.37 3.12 -22.79
N ALA A 31 -20.40 2.44 -23.30
CA ALA A 31 -21.40 3.02 -24.20
C ALA A 31 -22.10 4.26 -23.63
N ASP A 32 -22.13 4.39 -22.30
CA ASP A 32 -22.69 5.54 -21.58
C ASP A 32 -21.69 6.72 -21.41
N GLY A 33 -20.49 6.62 -21.99
CA GLY A 33 -19.41 7.60 -21.79
C GLY A 33 -18.79 7.55 -20.38
N LEU A 34 -19.03 6.48 -19.62
CA LEU A 34 -18.50 6.29 -18.28
C LEU A 34 -17.26 5.40 -18.30
N ILE A 35 -16.23 5.76 -17.54
CA ILE A 35 -15.04 4.93 -17.42
C ILE A 35 -15.33 3.66 -16.61
N GLU A 36 -14.86 2.52 -17.11
CA GLU A 36 -14.92 1.25 -16.39
C GLU A 36 -13.62 0.96 -15.63
N VAL A 37 -13.71 0.96 -14.31
CA VAL A 37 -12.58 0.62 -13.45
C VAL A 37 -12.50 -0.90 -13.27
N GLN A 38 -11.38 -1.49 -13.71
CA GLN A 38 -11.14 -2.93 -13.63
C GLN A 38 -11.17 -3.49 -12.21
N LEU A 39 -11.47 -4.79 -12.09
CA LEU A 39 -11.53 -5.45 -10.80
C LEU A 39 -10.14 -5.46 -10.14
N GLY A 40 -10.04 -4.82 -8.97
CA GLY A 40 -8.79 -4.73 -8.21
C GLY A 40 -7.90 -3.55 -8.60
N GLU A 41 -8.35 -2.70 -9.51
CA GLU A 41 -7.59 -1.53 -9.93
C GLU A 41 -7.39 -0.56 -8.76
N ILE A 42 -6.16 -0.07 -8.63
CA ILE A 42 -5.76 0.85 -7.56
C ILE A 42 -5.04 2.10 -8.07
N TYR A 43 -4.71 2.19 -9.35
CA TYR A 43 -4.01 3.34 -9.91
C TYR A 43 -4.98 4.24 -10.68
N CYS A 44 -4.89 5.55 -10.44
CA CYS A 44 -5.64 6.52 -11.21
C CYS A 44 -4.99 6.77 -12.56
N ARG A 45 -5.67 6.35 -13.63
CA ARG A 45 -5.24 6.51 -15.03
C ARG A 45 -6.04 7.59 -15.77
N VAL A 46 -6.64 8.53 -15.03
CA VAL A 46 -7.28 9.70 -15.63
C VAL A 46 -6.21 10.65 -16.15
N LYS A 47 -6.42 11.19 -17.35
CA LYS A 47 -5.52 12.17 -17.97
C LYS A 47 -5.79 13.55 -17.39
N VAL A 48 -4.75 14.19 -16.85
CA VAL A 48 -4.76 15.54 -16.31
C VAL A 48 -3.80 16.37 -17.16
N GLY A 49 -4.35 17.13 -18.12
CA GLY A 49 -3.54 17.83 -19.11
C GLY A 49 -2.81 16.85 -20.04
N ASN A 50 -1.47 16.80 -19.94
CA ASN A 50 -0.63 15.92 -20.77
C ASN A 50 -0.15 14.65 -20.06
N GLU A 51 -0.44 14.50 -18.77
CA GLU A 51 0.06 13.40 -17.93
C GLU A 51 -1.09 12.60 -17.29
N LEU A 52 -0.78 11.39 -16.82
CA LEU A 52 -1.73 10.60 -16.02
C LEU A 52 -1.66 11.04 -14.56
N CYS A 53 -2.80 11.05 -13.88
CA CYS A 53 -2.90 11.36 -12.46
C CYS A 53 -1.96 10.48 -11.60
N GLY A 54 -1.88 9.18 -11.90
CA GLY A 54 -0.88 8.27 -11.32
C GLY A 54 -1.06 7.93 -9.83
N ASN A 55 -2.05 8.52 -9.15
CA ASN A 55 -2.31 8.29 -7.73
C ASN A 55 -2.59 6.80 -7.43
N VAL A 56 -2.02 6.31 -6.33
CA VAL A 56 -2.21 4.94 -5.83
C VAL A 56 -3.18 4.93 -4.67
N LEU A 57 -4.22 4.11 -4.77
CA LEU A 57 -5.30 4.02 -3.80
C LEU A 57 -5.33 2.64 -3.13
N GLN A 58 -5.99 2.53 -1.97
CA GLN A 58 -6.02 1.26 -1.23
C GLN A 58 -7.02 0.24 -1.81
N SER A 59 -8.01 0.71 -2.57
CA SER A 59 -9.07 -0.14 -3.12
C SER A 59 -9.74 0.50 -4.34
N ARG A 60 -10.41 -0.33 -5.14
CA ARG A 60 -11.26 0.11 -6.26
C ARG A 60 -12.31 1.14 -5.82
N GLY A 61 -12.94 0.96 -4.65
CA GLY A 61 -13.93 1.91 -4.14
C GLY A 61 -13.31 3.27 -3.81
N ALA A 62 -12.10 3.28 -3.24
CA ALA A 62 -11.34 4.50 -3.00
C ALA A 62 -10.93 5.19 -4.32
N LEU A 63 -10.57 4.41 -5.34
CA LEU A 63 -10.27 4.92 -6.68
C LEU A 63 -11.50 5.57 -7.34
N VAL A 64 -12.66 4.92 -7.31
CA VAL A 64 -13.91 5.50 -7.84
C VAL A 64 -14.24 6.82 -7.11
N ASN A 65 -14.10 6.87 -5.78
CA ASN A 65 -14.31 8.10 -5.03
C ASN A 65 -13.27 9.18 -5.33
N HIS A 66 -12.00 8.80 -5.57
CA HIS A 66 -10.96 9.73 -5.96
C HIS A 66 -11.30 10.39 -7.31
N ILE A 67 -11.68 9.59 -8.31
CA ILE A 67 -12.05 10.09 -9.64
C ILE A 67 -13.24 11.05 -9.52
N LYS A 68 -14.31 10.67 -8.82
CA LYS A 68 -15.48 11.53 -8.62
C LYS A 68 -15.18 12.88 -7.96
N LYS A 69 -14.12 12.98 -7.14
CA LYS A 69 -13.79 14.20 -6.38
C LYS A 69 -12.72 15.07 -7.02
N HIS A 70 -11.79 14.45 -7.74
CA HIS A 70 -10.63 15.14 -8.30
C HIS A 70 -10.67 15.27 -9.83
N HIS A 71 -11.59 14.53 -10.47
CA HIS A 71 -11.81 14.49 -11.91
C HIS A 71 -13.32 14.52 -12.18
N GLU A 72 -13.99 15.60 -11.76
CA GLU A 72 -15.44 15.75 -11.85
C GLU A 72 -15.95 15.74 -13.29
N GLU A 73 -15.10 16.15 -14.22
CA GLU A 73 -15.32 16.11 -15.67
C GLU A 73 -15.37 14.68 -16.24
N VAL A 74 -14.86 13.68 -15.51
CA VAL A 74 -14.83 12.29 -15.94
C VAL A 74 -15.90 11.48 -15.20
N GLY A 75 -16.90 11.02 -15.95
CA GLY A 75 -17.92 10.12 -15.42
C GLY A 75 -17.35 8.74 -15.15
N VAL A 76 -17.47 8.23 -13.92
CA VAL A 76 -17.04 6.87 -13.55
C VAL A 76 -18.22 5.99 -13.19
N GLN A 77 -18.24 4.77 -13.77
CA GLN A 77 -19.26 3.79 -13.42
C GLN A 77 -19.12 3.40 -11.95
N ALA A 78 -20.24 3.37 -11.24
CA ALA A 78 -20.25 2.92 -9.86
C ALA A 78 -19.68 1.50 -9.75
N ALA A 79 -18.88 1.26 -8.71
CA ALA A 79 -18.39 -0.07 -8.43
C ALA A 79 -19.60 -1.01 -8.22
N GLU A 80 -19.74 -2.02 -9.07
CA GLU A 80 -20.76 -3.07 -8.87
C GLU A 80 -20.73 -3.60 -7.44
N ALA A 81 -21.92 -3.89 -6.91
CA ALA A 81 -22.19 -4.17 -5.50
C ALA A 81 -21.26 -5.24 -4.91
N THR A 82 -21.00 -5.08 -3.61
CA THR A 82 -20.19 -5.94 -2.74
C THR A 82 -20.69 -7.39 -2.78
N GLY A 83 -20.09 -8.18 -3.68
CA GLY A 83 -20.34 -9.61 -3.85
C GLY A 83 -19.09 -10.32 -4.37
N ASN A 84 -19.17 -11.65 -4.50
CA ASN A 84 -18.10 -12.42 -5.11
C ASN A 84 -18.20 -12.23 -6.64
N PRO A 85 -17.23 -11.61 -7.31
CA PRO A 85 -17.32 -11.35 -8.75
C PRO A 85 -17.42 -12.67 -9.52
N LYS A 86 -18.15 -12.64 -10.65
CA LYS A 86 -18.24 -13.78 -11.56
C LYS A 86 -16.84 -14.21 -11.99
N MET A 87 -16.67 -15.52 -12.22
CA MET A 87 -15.36 -16.08 -12.58
C MET A 87 -14.80 -15.50 -13.88
N SER A 88 -15.68 -15.15 -14.84
CA SER A 88 -15.31 -14.44 -16.06
C SER A 88 -14.57 -13.13 -15.74
N LYS A 89 -15.16 -12.25 -14.92
CA LYS A 89 -14.55 -10.97 -14.53
C LYS A 89 -13.20 -11.15 -13.81
N ILE A 90 -13.04 -12.22 -13.03
CA ILE A 90 -11.75 -12.54 -12.39
C ILE A 90 -10.71 -12.91 -13.44
N ASN A 91 -11.08 -13.73 -14.44
CA ASN A 91 -10.18 -14.14 -15.50
C ASN A 91 -9.83 -12.98 -16.44
N ASP A 92 -10.79 -12.12 -16.77
CA ASP A 92 -10.57 -10.92 -17.58
C ASP A 92 -9.59 -9.98 -16.88
N ALA A 93 -9.80 -9.74 -15.58
CA ALA A 93 -8.87 -8.95 -14.76
C ALA A 93 -7.46 -9.57 -14.74
N ARG A 94 -7.34 -10.89 -14.57
CA ARG A 94 -6.02 -11.58 -14.60
C ARG A 94 -5.31 -11.41 -15.94
N ARG A 95 -6.02 -11.54 -17.07
CA ARG A 95 -5.44 -11.32 -18.40
C ARG A 95 -4.95 -9.89 -18.54
N TRP A 96 -5.76 -8.94 -18.11
CA TRP A 96 -5.42 -7.52 -18.12
C TRP A 96 -4.16 -7.21 -17.29
N TYR A 97 -4.05 -7.74 -16.06
CA TYR A 97 -2.83 -7.56 -15.25
C TYR A 97 -1.60 -8.23 -15.88
N SER A 98 -1.76 -9.38 -16.52
CA SER A 98 -0.66 -10.06 -17.22
C SER A 98 -0.11 -9.20 -18.35
N ASP A 99 -1.00 -8.65 -19.19
CA ASP A 99 -0.67 -7.81 -20.33
C ASP A 99 0.02 -6.49 -19.91
N ILE A 100 -0.52 -5.83 -18.89
CA ILE A 100 0.07 -4.60 -18.35
C ILE A 100 1.45 -4.85 -17.77
N MET A 101 1.63 -5.92 -16.98
CA MET A 101 2.93 -6.21 -16.40
C MET A 101 3.95 -6.57 -17.49
N GLN A 102 3.54 -7.31 -18.53
CA GLN A 102 4.39 -7.61 -19.67
C GLN A 102 4.83 -6.33 -20.41
N THR A 103 3.90 -5.40 -20.62
CA THR A 103 4.19 -4.10 -21.25
C THR A 103 5.12 -3.25 -20.39
N HIS A 104 4.82 -3.15 -19.09
CA HIS A 104 5.65 -2.45 -18.11
C HIS A 104 7.08 -3.00 -18.12
N ASP A 105 7.25 -4.31 -18.02
CA ASP A 105 8.55 -4.96 -17.93
C ASP A 105 9.33 -4.84 -19.25
N GLY A 106 8.65 -4.88 -20.39
CA GLY A 106 9.24 -4.60 -21.70
C GLY A 106 9.82 -3.19 -21.80
N ILE A 107 9.04 -2.17 -21.38
CA ILE A 107 9.48 -0.77 -21.39
C ILE A 107 10.60 -0.54 -20.37
N ALA A 108 10.47 -1.10 -19.15
CA ALA A 108 11.48 -0.99 -18.11
C ALA A 108 12.80 -1.61 -18.56
N SER A 109 12.75 -2.79 -19.21
CA SER A 109 13.92 -3.46 -19.76
C SER A 109 14.57 -2.64 -20.88
N ALA A 110 13.78 -2.10 -21.81
CA ALA A 110 14.28 -1.27 -22.90
C ALA A 110 14.99 0.00 -22.37
N ARG A 111 14.42 0.65 -21.35
CA ARG A 111 15.04 1.81 -20.67
C ARG A 111 16.34 1.44 -19.97
N ALA A 112 16.38 0.28 -19.31
CA ALA A 112 17.59 -0.20 -18.67
C ALA A 112 18.71 -0.49 -19.69
N SER A 113 18.37 -1.04 -20.86
CA SER A 113 19.33 -1.28 -21.95
C SER A 113 19.85 -0.01 -22.62
N GLN A 114 19.09 1.09 -22.57
CA GLN A 114 19.52 2.39 -23.11
C GLN A 114 20.50 3.14 -22.20
N HIS A 115 20.72 2.67 -20.97
CA HIS A 115 21.70 3.26 -20.08
C HIS A 115 23.12 2.94 -20.57
N ASN A 116 23.70 3.88 -21.32
CA ASN A 116 25.05 3.83 -21.87
C ASN A 116 26.10 3.44 -20.79
N PRO A 117 26.97 2.45 -21.03
CA PRO A 117 28.02 2.05 -20.10
C PRO A 117 29.14 3.10 -19.90
N ASN A 118 29.09 4.26 -20.56
CA ASN A 118 30.05 5.36 -20.37
C ASN A 118 29.82 6.19 -19.10
N ILE A 119 29.31 5.59 -18.02
CA ILE A 119 29.50 6.19 -16.70
C ILE A 119 30.87 5.72 -16.21
N PRO A 120 31.86 6.62 -16.03
CA PRO A 120 33.13 6.23 -15.44
C PRO A 120 32.88 5.59 -14.07
N PRO A 121 33.58 4.49 -13.73
CA PRO A 121 33.39 3.82 -12.46
C PRO A 121 33.50 4.84 -11.31
N PRO A 122 32.68 4.72 -10.26
CA PRO A 122 32.82 5.58 -9.09
C PRO A 122 34.27 5.51 -8.61
N PRO A 123 34.89 6.65 -8.24
CA PRO A 123 36.27 6.65 -7.80
C PRO A 123 36.44 5.65 -6.64
N PRO A 124 37.56 4.91 -6.60
CA PRO A 124 37.80 3.92 -5.57
C PRO A 124 37.65 4.56 -4.19
N PRO A 125 37.08 3.85 -3.20
CA PRO A 125 36.97 4.38 -1.84
C PRO A 125 38.37 4.73 -1.35
N THR A 126 38.66 6.03 -1.24
CA THR A 126 39.92 6.51 -0.68
C THR A 126 40.08 5.91 0.71
N PRO A 127 41.27 5.41 1.10
CA PRO A 127 41.51 4.85 2.41
C PRO A 127 41.01 5.81 3.49
N ARG A 128 39.98 5.40 4.22
CA ARG A 128 39.45 6.12 5.36
C ARG A 128 40.59 6.26 6.36
N ARG A 129 41.22 7.43 6.39
CA ARG A 129 42.28 7.79 7.33
C ARG A 129 41.76 7.45 8.72
N ARG A 130 42.36 6.45 9.36
CA ARG A 130 42.11 6.13 10.77
C ARG A 130 42.38 7.41 11.56
N SER A 131 41.32 8.07 12.01
CA SER A 131 41.46 9.15 12.98
C SER A 131 41.90 8.50 14.28
N SER A 132 43.14 8.75 14.63
CA SER A 132 43.79 8.32 15.86
C SER A 132 42.96 8.77 17.06
N LYS A 133 42.74 7.80 17.94
CA LYS A 133 42.42 7.91 19.37
C LYS A 133 42.98 9.20 19.98
N LYS A 134 42.11 10.10 20.47
CA LYS A 134 42.49 11.14 21.44
C LYS A 134 41.36 11.44 22.42
N THR A 135 41.58 10.96 23.64
CA THR A 135 41.23 11.54 24.94
C THR A 135 39.77 11.83 25.26
N THR A 136 39.20 10.91 26.03
CA THR A 136 38.13 11.10 27.01
C THR A 136 38.39 12.34 27.87
N GLN A 137 37.54 13.36 27.76
CA GLN A 137 37.36 14.35 28.80
C GLN A 137 36.11 13.98 29.59
N HIS A 138 36.32 13.54 30.83
CA HIS A 138 35.27 13.28 31.80
C HIS A 138 34.78 14.61 32.33
N VAL A 139 33.62 15.08 31.87
CA VAL A 139 32.94 16.21 32.52
C VAL A 139 32.03 15.61 33.59
N THR A 140 32.49 15.70 34.83
CA THR A 140 31.70 15.42 36.03
C THR A 140 30.67 16.54 36.20
N ILE A 141 29.42 16.28 35.87
CA ILE A 141 28.31 17.17 36.23
C ILE A 141 27.89 16.78 37.66
N ALA A 142 28.17 17.69 38.61
CA ALA A 142 27.70 17.58 39.98
C ALA A 142 26.17 17.66 40.01
N ILE A 143 25.53 16.68 40.65
CA ILE A 143 24.11 16.68 40.94
C ILE A 143 23.92 17.46 42.26
N PRO A 144 23.25 18.63 42.28
CA PRO A 144 22.82 19.24 43.51
C PRO A 144 21.62 18.46 44.07
N THR A 145 21.83 17.80 45.20
CA THR A 145 20.80 17.24 46.08
C THR A 145 19.92 18.38 46.59
N GLY A 146 18.76 18.58 45.97
CA GLY A 146 17.80 19.60 46.36
C GLY A 146 16.38 19.09 46.15
N SER A 147 15.80 18.58 47.23
CA SER A 147 14.39 18.21 47.36
C SER A 147 13.49 19.35 46.88
N ASN A 148 12.81 19.18 45.75
CA ASN A 148 11.56 19.86 45.48
C ASN A 148 10.63 18.95 44.68
N ARG A 149 9.75 18.31 45.45
CA ARG A 149 8.59 17.53 45.05
C ARG A 149 7.62 18.45 44.32
N PHE A 150 7.72 18.53 43.00
CA PHE A 150 6.67 19.10 42.17
C PHE A 150 5.58 18.04 41.98
N GLU A 151 4.43 18.32 42.60
CA GLU A 151 3.24 17.49 42.55
C GLU A 151 2.68 17.41 41.14
N ILE A 152 2.30 16.20 40.74
CA ILE A 152 1.59 15.93 39.49
C ILE A 152 0.18 16.50 39.64
N PRO A 153 -0.28 17.44 38.80
CA PRO A 153 -1.65 17.93 38.88
C PRO A 153 -2.63 16.84 38.43
N THR A 154 -3.38 16.31 39.40
CA THR A 154 -4.49 15.38 39.18
C THR A 154 -5.66 16.14 38.55
N PHE A 155 -5.92 15.92 37.27
CA PHE A 155 -7.14 16.41 36.63
C PHE A 155 -8.34 15.56 37.09
N THR A 156 -9.14 16.10 38.00
CA THR A 156 -10.47 15.59 38.32
C THR A 156 -11.47 16.12 37.28
N ARG A 157 -11.99 15.23 36.43
CA ARG A 157 -13.07 15.57 35.50
C ARG A 157 -14.42 15.29 36.18
N SER A 158 -15.07 16.33 36.67
CA SER A 158 -16.44 16.27 37.19
C SER A 158 -17.43 15.98 36.05
N ASN A 159 -18.18 14.88 36.18
CA ASN A 159 -19.27 14.52 35.29
C ASN A 159 -20.57 15.21 35.75
N LYS A 160 -21.13 16.11 34.93
CA LYS A 160 -22.49 16.63 35.09
C LYS A 160 -23.39 16.07 33.98
N LYS A 161 -24.23 15.11 34.38
CA LYS A 161 -25.44 14.55 33.73
C LYS A 161 -26.15 15.50 32.75
N ARG A 162 -26.51 15.04 31.53
CA ARG A 162 -27.81 14.39 31.15
C ARG A 162 -28.11 14.54 29.63
N GLY A 163 -28.69 13.49 29.04
CA GLY A 163 -29.29 13.41 27.69
C GLY A 163 -28.46 12.56 26.73
N GLU A 164 -28.44 11.22 26.84
CA GLU A 164 -29.48 10.24 26.48
C GLU A 164 -29.73 10.11 24.96
N GLN A 165 -29.24 8.99 24.40
CA GLN A 165 -29.77 8.12 23.32
C GLN A 165 -28.57 7.38 22.68
N SER A 166 -28.16 6.24 23.23
CA SER A 166 -28.65 4.88 22.92
C SER A 166 -28.17 4.37 21.55
N GLY A 167 -27.38 3.31 21.55
CA GLY A 167 -27.06 2.55 20.35
C GLY A 167 -25.68 1.91 20.39
N ASP A 168 -25.60 0.78 21.08
CA ASP A 168 -24.46 -0.14 21.19
C ASP A 168 -23.68 -0.39 19.90
N VAL A 169 -22.34 -0.50 20.00
CA VAL A 169 -21.62 -1.77 19.79
C VAL A 169 -20.14 -1.59 20.19
N CYS A 170 -19.71 -2.46 21.09
CA CYS A 170 -18.34 -2.59 21.60
C CYS A 170 -17.31 -2.90 20.49
N ILE A 171 -16.26 -2.08 20.40
CA ILE A 171 -15.00 -2.48 19.77
C ILE A 171 -14.17 -3.17 20.86
N VAL A 172 -14.17 -4.51 20.85
CA VAL A 172 -13.16 -5.29 21.57
C VAL A 172 -11.91 -5.32 20.71
N LEU A 173 -10.95 -4.46 21.04
CA LEU A 173 -9.56 -4.62 20.64
C LEU A 173 -8.95 -5.75 21.46
N SER A 174 -8.81 -6.94 20.85
CA SER A 174 -7.92 -7.98 21.36
C SER A 174 -6.79 -8.23 20.37
N TYR A 175 -5.69 -7.58 20.68
CA TYR A 175 -4.33 -7.97 20.33
C TYR A 175 -4.09 -9.38 20.90
N SER A 176 -3.74 -10.37 20.08
CA SER A 176 -3.15 -11.61 20.58
C SER A 176 -1.99 -12.06 19.70
N GLN A 177 -0.92 -12.38 20.42
CA GLN A 177 0.42 -12.63 19.96
C GLN A 177 0.55 -13.99 19.27
N SER A 178 1.48 -13.99 18.32
CA SER A 178 2.27 -15.12 17.84
C SER A 178 2.60 -16.16 18.92
N VAL A 179 2.29 -17.43 18.65
CA VAL A 179 3.02 -18.59 19.17
C VAL A 179 3.14 -19.69 18.12
N ASN A 180 4.37 -20.19 17.99
CA ASN A 180 4.78 -21.35 17.21
C ASN A 180 4.15 -22.65 17.72
N ASN A 181 3.87 -23.59 16.81
CA ASN A 181 4.00 -25.06 16.97
C ASN A 181 3.64 -25.70 15.61
N MET A 182 4.55 -26.27 14.83
CA MET A 182 5.33 -27.50 15.00
C MET A 182 4.46 -28.77 15.08
N PHE A 183 4.53 -29.54 13.98
CA PHE A 183 4.32 -30.99 13.83
C PHE A 183 3.01 -31.64 14.30
N ARG A 184 2.28 -32.24 13.34
CA ARG A 184 2.02 -33.70 13.32
C ARG A 184 1.42 -34.17 12.00
N SER A 185 2.17 -35.02 11.31
CA SER A 185 1.69 -35.95 10.29
C SER A 185 0.71 -36.96 10.89
N THR A 186 -0.37 -37.24 10.19
CA THR A 186 -0.92 -38.60 10.08
C THR A 186 -1.62 -38.78 8.73
N THR A 187 -1.00 -39.60 7.90
CA THR A 187 -1.57 -40.26 6.74
C THR A 187 -2.69 -41.21 7.15
N LYS A 188 -3.84 -41.15 6.49
CA LYS A 188 -4.78 -42.29 6.40
C LYS A 188 -4.99 -42.59 4.92
N LYS A 189 -4.37 -43.68 4.48
CA LYS A 189 -4.61 -44.33 3.20
C LYS A 189 -6.01 -44.95 3.26
N HIS A 190 -6.83 -44.63 2.28
CA HIS A 190 -8.02 -45.38 1.90
C HIS A 190 -7.54 -46.38 0.85
N LEU A 191 -7.68 -47.67 1.11
CA LEU A 191 -7.54 -48.70 0.10
C LEU A 191 -8.78 -49.59 0.18
N GLU A 192 -9.39 -49.75 -0.98
CA GLU A 192 -10.36 -50.79 -1.35
C GLU A 192 -9.77 -52.20 -1.18
#